data_AF-A0A1F5PLV1-F1
#
_entry.id   AF-A0A1F5PLV1-F1
#
_cell.length_a   1.000
_cell.length_b   1.000
_cell.length_c   1.000
_cell.angle_alpha   90.00
_cell.angle_beta   90.00
_cell.angle_gamma   90.00
#
_symmetry.space_group_name_H-M   'P 1'
#
loop_
_entity.id
_entity.type
_entity.pdbx_description
1 polymer ?
#
loop_
_entity_poly.entity_id
_entity_poly.type
_entity_poly.pdbx_seq_one_letter_code
_entity_poly.pdbx_strand_id
1 'polypeptide(L)'
;MRDLTLSLPLTASKPRIGTWNSAQKLNLILMAGTLLLGFGYLFTISSLGTKGYEIKRVETRLEAEEYEQQTLQIQSSDLQSINQIQGQAAAGRFVPVTNVTYIKDANFALK
;
A
#
# COMPACT_ATOMS: atom_id res chain seq x y z
N MET A 1 -28.83 -87.69 16.02
CA MET A 1 -27.98 -86.49 15.87
C MET A 1 -28.49 -85.75 14.65
N ARG A 2 -29.10 -84.58 14.85
CA ARG A 2 -29.62 -83.74 13.76
C ARG A 2 -28.64 -82.60 13.59
N ASP A 3 -27.95 -82.56 12.46
CA ASP A 3 -27.07 -81.46 12.10
C ASP A 3 -27.91 -80.20 11.92
N LEU A 4 -27.84 -79.30 12.89
CA LEU A 4 -28.23 -77.91 12.73
C LEU A 4 -27.09 -77.19 12.01
N THR A 5 -26.95 -77.43 10.71
CA THR A 5 -26.24 -76.47 9.86
C THR A 5 -27.18 -75.29 9.68
N LEU A 6 -27.07 -74.29 10.56
CA LEU A 6 -27.63 -72.96 10.37
C LEU A 6 -27.02 -72.38 9.08
N SER A 7 -27.67 -72.61 7.94
CA SER A 7 -27.39 -71.86 6.72
C SER A 7 -27.99 -70.47 6.92
N LEU A 8 -27.16 -69.55 7.41
CA LEU A 8 -27.44 -68.12 7.37
C LEU A 8 -27.74 -67.75 5.92
N PRO A 9 -28.91 -67.18 5.58
CA PRO A 9 -29.07 -66.58 4.28
C PRO A 9 -28.12 -65.39 4.22
N LEU A 10 -27.01 -65.54 3.50
CA LEU A 10 -26.22 -64.42 3.00
C LEU A 10 -27.04 -63.72 1.91
N THR A 11 -28.15 -63.10 2.29
CA THR A 11 -28.78 -62.06 1.48
C THR A 11 -27.85 -60.86 1.51
N ALA A 12 -26.81 -60.91 0.68
CA ALA A 12 -26.01 -59.76 0.34
C ALA A 12 -26.96 -58.71 -0.24
N SER A 13 -27.32 -57.72 0.58
CA SER A 13 -28.11 -56.59 0.13
C SER A 13 -27.27 -55.80 -0.85
N LYS A 14 -27.60 -55.93 -2.14
CA LYS A 14 -26.96 -55.16 -3.20
C LYS A 14 -27.15 -53.66 -2.86
N PRO A 15 -26.08 -52.87 -2.69
CA PRO A 15 -26.25 -51.45 -2.43
C PRO A 15 -26.98 -50.84 -3.63
N ARG A 16 -28.14 -50.24 -3.37
CA ARG A 16 -28.83 -49.44 -4.37
C ARG A 16 -27.99 -48.20 -4.60
N ILE A 17 -27.16 -48.25 -5.64
CA ILE A 17 -26.48 -47.06 -6.16
C ILE A 17 -27.59 -46.19 -6.73
N GLY A 18 -28.04 -45.20 -5.95
CA GLY A 18 -29.01 -44.22 -6.38
C GLY A 18 -28.44 -43.47 -7.57
N THR A 19 -29.05 -43.64 -8.74
CA THR A 19 -28.68 -42.88 -9.92
C THR A 19 -29.16 -41.45 -9.73
N TRP A 20 -28.21 -40.51 -9.65
CA TRP A 20 -28.53 -39.11 -9.45
C TRP A 20 -29.27 -38.55 -10.67
N ASN A 21 -30.42 -37.94 -10.44
CA ASN A 21 -31.20 -37.29 -11.47
C ASN A 21 -30.45 -36.06 -11.99
N SER A 22 -30.53 -35.76 -13.29
CA SER A 22 -29.86 -34.61 -13.91
C SER A 22 -30.18 -33.29 -13.22
N ALA A 23 -31.40 -33.13 -12.70
CA ALA A 23 -31.81 -31.97 -11.91
C ALA A 23 -31.02 -31.80 -10.60
N GLN A 24 -30.70 -32.90 -9.90
CA GLN A 24 -29.91 -32.86 -8.66
C GLN A 24 -28.45 -32.49 -8.94
N LYS A 25 -27.89 -32.95 -10.06
CA LYS A 25 -26.54 -32.55 -10.51
C LYS A 25 -26.49 -31.06 -10.84
N LEU A 26 -27.51 -30.54 -11.53
CA LEU A 26 -27.60 -29.13 -11.92
C LEU A 26 -27.72 -28.22 -10.68
N ASN A 27 -28.54 -28.60 -9.70
CA ASN A 27 -28.64 -27.88 -8.44
C ASN A 27 -27.33 -27.88 -7.65
N LEU A 28 -26.62 -29.02 -7.61
CA LEU A 28 -25.33 -29.10 -6.95
C LEU A 28 -24.28 -28.19 -7.63
N ILE A 29 -24.26 -28.16 -8.96
CA ILE A 29 -23.36 -27.29 -9.74
C ILE A 29 -23.68 -25.82 -9.48
N LEU A 30 -24.96 -25.43 -9.48
CA LEU A 30 -25.39 -24.07 -9.19
C LEU A 30 -24.98 -23.65 -7.78
N MET A 31 -25.25 -24.50 -6.79
CA MET A 31 -24.90 -24.23 -5.39
C MET A 31 -23.39 -24.11 -5.18
N ALA A 32 -22.60 -25.02 -5.79
CA ALA A 32 -21.15 -24.94 -5.78
C ALA A 32 -20.63 -23.69 -6.50
N GLY A 33 -21.25 -23.32 -7.62
CA GLY A 33 -20.93 -22.11 -8.37
C GLY A 33 -21.18 -20.83 -7.57
N THR A 34 -22.32 -20.73 -6.87
CA THR A 34 -22.63 -19.59 -6.00
C THR A 34 -21.63 -19.48 -4.85
N LEU A 35 -21.25 -20.61 -4.23
CA LEU A 35 -20.22 -20.61 -3.19
C LEU A 35 -18.87 -20.16 -3.73
N LEU A 36 -18.43 -20.69 -4.87
CA LEU A 36 -17.17 -20.28 -5.52
C LEU A 36 -17.14 -18.79 -5.84
N LEU A 37 -18.23 -18.25 -6.37
CA LEU A 37 -18.35 -16.81 -6.64
C LEU A 37 -18.30 -15.98 -5.35
N GLY A 38 -18.96 -16.44 -4.29
CA GLY A 38 -18.91 -15.78 -2.98
C GLY A 38 -17.50 -15.76 -2.38
N PHE A 39 -16.80 -16.89 -2.39
CA PHE A 39 -15.40 -16.97 -1.93
C PHE A 39 -14.46 -16.14 -2.80
N GLY A 40 -14.63 -16.18 -4.13
CA GLY A 40 -13.84 -15.39 -5.08
C GLY A 40 -14.03 -13.88 -4.88
N TYR A 41 -15.25 -13.45 -4.58
CA TYR A 41 -15.56 -12.05 -4.27
C TYR A 41 -14.86 -11.59 -2.98
N LEU A 42 -14.97 -12.39 -1.90
CA LEU A 42 -14.29 -12.10 -0.63
C LEU A 42 -12.77 -12.05 -0.80
N PHE A 43 -12.19 -12.98 -1.56
CA PHE A 43 -10.76 -12.98 -1.86
C PHE A 43 -10.34 -11.73 -2.65
N THR A 44 -11.13 -11.33 -3.64
CA THR A 44 -10.86 -10.13 -4.45
C THR A 44 -10.88 -8.88 -3.59
N ILE A 45 -11.88 -8.71 -2.72
CA ILE A 45 -11.96 -7.57 -1.81
C ILE A 45 -10.80 -7.56 -0.81
N SER A 46 -10.47 -8.71 -0.23
CA SER A 46 -9.36 -8.81 0.71
C SER A 46 -8.01 -8.45 0.05
N SER A 47 -7.83 -8.84 -1.21
CA SER A 47 -6.66 -8.49 -2.03
C SER A 47 -6.65 -7.01 -2.41
N LEU A 48 -7.81 -6.43 -2.74
CA LEU A 48 -7.92 -4.99 -3.03
C LEU A 48 -7.63 -4.14 -1.79
N GLY A 49 -8.12 -4.56 -0.62
CA GLY A 49 -7.87 -3.88 0.65
C GLY A 49 -6.38 -3.82 0.98
N THR A 50 -5.66 -4.93 0.80
CA THR A 50 -4.20 -4.99 1.03
C THR A 50 -3.42 -4.16 0.01
N LYS A 51 -3.82 -4.17 -1.27
CA LYS A 51 -3.23 -3.30 -2.30
C LYS A 51 -3.41 -1.81 -2.01
N GLY A 52 -4.54 -1.40 -1.41
CA GLY A 52 -4.75 -0.01 -1.00
C GLY A 52 -3.75 0.48 0.04
N TYR A 53 -3.37 -0.39 1.00
CA TYR A 53 -2.33 -0.06 1.98
C TYR A 53 -0.94 0.05 1.34
N GLU A 54 -0.62 -0.82 0.39
CA GLU A 54 0.65 -0.73 -0.33
C GLU A 54 0.75 0.56 -1.16
N ILE A 55 -0.32 0.93 -1.87
CA ILE A 55 -0.38 2.18 -2.63
C ILE A 55 -0.17 3.38 -1.70
N LYS A 56 -0.92 3.45 -0.59
CA LYS A 56 -0.78 4.55 0.37
C LYS A 56 0.61 4.64 0.98
N ARG A 57 1.25 3.49 1.24
CA ARG A 57 2.63 3.45 1.74
C ARG A 57 3.63 3.97 0.71
N VAL A 58 3.44 3.66 -0.58
CA VAL A 58 4.29 4.18 -1.65
C VAL A 58 4.09 5.68 -1.83
N GLU A 59 2.84 6.16 -1.79
CA GLU A 59 2.48 7.57 -1.89
C GLU A 59 3.12 8.41 -0.76
N THR A 60 3.02 7.97 0.49
CA THR A 60 3.66 8.66 1.63
C THR A 60 5.19 8.71 1.50
N ARG A 61 5.81 7.68 0.92
CA ARG A 61 7.27 7.68 0.69
C ARG A 61 7.67 8.66 -0.40
N LEU A 62 6.89 8.70 -1.48
CA LEU A 62 7.12 9.61 -2.58
C LEU A 62 7.00 11.08 -2.11
N GLU A 63 5.94 11.41 -1.37
CA GLU A 63 5.76 12.76 -0.80
C GLU A 63 6.92 13.16 0.12
N ALA A 64 7.41 12.24 0.95
CA ALA A 64 8.54 12.52 1.83
C ALA A 64 9.84 12.78 1.05
N GLU A 65 10.09 12.01 -0.02
CA GLU A 65 11.28 12.15 -0.84
C GLU A 65 11.24 13.42 -1.72
N GLU A 66 10.06 13.78 -2.24
CA GLU A 66 9.83 15.05 -2.95
C GLU A 66 10.06 16.26 -2.03
N TYR A 67 9.57 16.19 -0.79
CA TYR A 67 9.78 17.24 0.21
C TYR A 67 11.27 17.41 0.57
N GLU A 68 11.98 16.30 0.73
CA GLU A 68 13.43 16.32 0.98
C GLU A 68 14.19 16.92 -0.21
N GLN A 69 13.86 16.52 -1.44
CA GLN A 69 14.43 17.12 -2.65
C GLN A 69 14.21 18.62 -2.73
N GLN A 70 12.98 19.08 -2.48
CA GLN A 70 12.65 20.50 -2.53
C GLN A 70 13.44 21.28 -1.48
N THR A 71 13.59 20.72 -0.28
CA THR A 71 14.39 21.30 0.81
C THR A 71 15.86 21.40 0.43
N LEU A 72 16.44 20.34 -0.12
CA LEU A 72 17.83 20.32 -0.59
C LEU A 72 18.05 21.31 -1.73
N GLN A 73 17.08 21.45 -2.63
CA GLN A 73 17.17 22.38 -3.74
C GLN A 73 17.20 23.84 -3.26
N ILE A 74 16.35 24.19 -2.29
CA ILE A 74 16.36 25.51 -1.64
C ILE A 74 17.72 25.77 -0.99
N GLN A 75 18.23 24.82 -0.19
CA GLN A 75 19.54 24.95 0.45
C GLN A 75 20.67 25.13 -0.57
N SER A 76 20.64 24.40 -1.69
CA SER A 76 21.64 24.54 -2.76
C SER A 76 21.57 25.92 -3.42
N SER A 77 20.37 26.45 -3.62
CA SER A 77 20.14 27.77 -4.21
C SER A 77 20.64 28.87 -3.28
N ASP A 78 20.37 28.76 -1.97
CA ASP A 78 20.86 29.71 -0.97
C ASP A 78 22.39 29.72 -0.91
N LEU A 79 23.02 28.54 -0.93
CA LEU A 79 24.47 28.43 -0.99
C LEU A 79 25.06 29.03 -2.27
N GLN A 80 24.42 28.80 -3.43
CA GLN A 80 24.84 29.41 -4.69
C GLN A 80 24.70 30.93 -4.67
N SER A 81 23.59 31.45 -4.12
CA SER A 81 23.34 32.88 -3.97
C SER A 81 24.41 33.54 -3.08
N ILE A 82 24.73 32.95 -1.93
CA ILE A 82 25.79 33.45 -1.04
C ILE A 82 27.14 33.48 -1.74
N ASN A 83 27.49 32.41 -2.46
CA ASN A 83 28.75 32.34 -3.21
C ASN A 83 28.81 33.38 -4.33
N GLN A 84 27.69 33.63 -5.04
CA GLN A 84 27.61 34.68 -6.05
C GLN A 84 27.76 36.07 -5.44
N ILE A 85 27.11 36.35 -4.30
CA ILE A 85 27.22 37.63 -3.60
C ILE A 85 28.67 37.85 -3.13
N GLN A 86 29.33 36.83 -2.58
CA GLN A 86 30.74 36.93 -2.18
C GLN A 86 31.66 37.19 -3.39
N GLY A 87 31.42 36.51 -4.52
CA GLY A 87 32.18 36.73 -5.75
C GLY A 87 32.00 38.14 -6.31
N GLN A 88 30.77 38.65 -6.32
CA GLN A 88 30.47 40.02 -6.74
C GLN A 88 31.02 41.07 -5.76
N ALA A 89 30.97 40.79 -4.46
CA ALA A 89 31.56 41.66 -3.43
C ALA A 89 33.08 41.74 -3.55
N ALA A 90 33.74 40.62 -3.85
CA ALA A 90 35.18 40.58 -4.11
C ALA A 90 35.56 41.31 -5.41
N ALA A 91 34.78 41.15 -6.48
CA ALA A 91 34.99 41.86 -7.74
C ALA A 91 34.73 43.37 -7.61
N GLY A 92 33.78 43.76 -6.78
CA GLY A 92 33.36 45.14 -6.55
C GLY A 92 34.17 45.89 -5.48
N ARG A 93 35.43 45.54 -5.18
CA ARG A 93 36.27 46.25 -4.18
C ARG A 93 35.56 46.56 -2.85
N PHE A 94 34.60 45.73 -2.42
CA PHE A 94 33.92 45.94 -1.16
C PHE A 94 34.82 45.45 -0.02
N VAL A 95 34.85 46.19 1.09
CA VAL A 95 35.67 45.85 2.26
C VAL A 95 34.82 45.04 3.24
N PRO A 96 35.26 43.85 3.68
CA PRO A 96 34.49 43.05 4.64
C PRO A 96 34.44 43.77 6.00
N VAL A 97 33.23 44.10 6.46
CA VAL A 97 33.00 44.75 7.75
C VAL A 97 32.73 43.68 8.79
N THR A 98 33.67 43.48 9.72
CA THR A 98 33.57 42.49 10.82
C THR A 98 32.80 43.00 12.04
N ASN A 99 32.56 44.31 12.15
CA ASN A 99 31.89 44.93 13.28
C ASN A 99 30.73 45.80 12.78
N VAL A 100 29.51 45.26 12.83
CA VAL A 100 28.30 45.97 12.40
C VAL A 100 27.55 46.43 13.65
N THR A 101 27.64 47.73 13.96
CA THR A 101 26.85 48.35 15.04
C THR A 101 25.50 48.75 14.48
N TYR A 102 24.47 47.95 14.78
CA TYR A 102 23.09 48.27 14.40
C TYR A 102 22.54 49.36 15.34
N ILE A 103 22.30 50.56 14.80
CA ILE A 103 21.64 51.64 15.53
C ILE A 103 20.15 51.30 15.61
N LYS A 104 19.67 50.97 16.82
CA LYS A 104 18.26 50.61 17.10
C LYS A 104 17.39 51.83 17.41
N ASP A 105 17.71 53.00 16.87
CA ASP A 105 16.92 54.20 17.16
C ASP A 105 15.87 54.41 16.07
N ALA A 106 14.62 54.66 16.45
CA ALA A 106 13.49 54.77 15.52
C ALA A 106 13.46 56.11 14.77
N ASN A 107 14.31 57.08 15.14
CA ASN A 107 14.25 58.45 14.67
C ASN A 107 15.49 58.93 13.90
N PHE A 108 16.39 58.03 13.50
CA PHE A 108 17.66 58.42 12.85
C PHE A 108 17.50 59.08 11.46
N ALA A 109 16.34 58.91 10.81
CA ALA A 109 16.08 59.41 9.45
C ALA A 109 15.31 60.75 9.40
N LEU A 110 15.02 61.38 10.54
CA LEU A 110 14.30 62.65 10.60
C LEU A 110 15.22 63.75 11.12
N LYS A 111 16.10 64.27 10.25
CA LYS A 111 16.72 65.59 10.46
C LYS A 111 16.97 66.30 9.14
#